data_AF-P33092-F1
#
_entry.id   AF-P33092-F1
#
_cell.length_a   1.000
_cell.length_b   1.000
_cell.length_c   1.000
_cell.angle_alpha   90.00
_cell.angle_beta   90.00
_cell.angle_gamma   90.00
#
_symmetry.space_group_name_H-M   'P 1'
#
loop_
_entity.id
_entity.type
_entity.pdbx_description
1 polymer ?
#
loop_
_entity_poly.entity_id
_entity_poly.type
_entity_poly.pdbx_seq_one_letter_code
_entity_poly.pdbx_strand_id
1 'polypeptide(L)'
;FPAMPLSSLFANAVLRAQHLHELAADTYKEFERAYIPEGQRYFLQNAQSTGCFSEVIPTPANKDEAQQRSDVELLRFSLLLIQSWLGPVQFLEKAYANELVFGTSDRVYEKLKDLEEGIQALMRELEDGSPRAGQILKQTYDKFDTNMRSDDALLKNYGLLSCFKKDLHKAETYLRVMKCRRFVESSCAF
;
A
#
# COMPACT_ATOMS: atom_id res chain seq x y z
N PHE A 1 -22.30 15.13 -16.18
CA PHE A 1 -21.24 15.71 -15.33
C PHE A 1 -19.96 15.76 -16.14
N PRO A 2 -19.19 16.86 -16.17
CA PRO A 2 -17.91 16.88 -16.86
C PRO A 2 -16.96 15.87 -16.20
N ALA A 3 -16.20 15.14 -17.02
CA ALA A 3 -15.19 14.21 -16.52
C ALA A 3 -14.16 14.98 -15.68
N MET A 4 -13.75 14.40 -14.55
CA MET A 4 -12.75 15.02 -13.67
C MET A 4 -11.43 15.19 -14.46
N PRO A 5 -10.76 16.36 -14.39
CA PRO A 5 -9.48 16.56 -15.07
C PRO A 5 -8.43 15.54 -14.63
N LEU A 6 -7.57 15.11 -15.56
CA LEU A 6 -6.50 14.14 -15.27
C LEU A 6 -5.57 14.60 -14.13
N SER A 7 -5.29 15.90 -14.02
CA SER A 7 -4.51 16.47 -12.92
C SER A 7 -5.17 16.25 -11.56
N SER A 8 -6.50 16.44 -11.48
CA SER A 8 -7.28 16.18 -10.27
C SER A 8 -7.30 14.69 -9.92
N LEU A 9 -7.39 13.79 -10.91
CA LEU A 9 -7.31 12.35 -10.68
C LEU A 9 -5.96 11.96 -10.04
N PHE A 10 -4.85 12.46 -10.58
CA PHE A 10 -3.52 12.22 -10.01
C PHE A 10 -3.38 12.84 -8.61
N ALA A 11 -3.83 14.07 -8.40
CA ALA A 11 -3.77 14.73 -7.10
C ALA A 11 -4.54 13.93 -6.03
N ASN A 12 -5.75 13.47 -6.36
CA ASN A 12 -6.56 12.66 -5.46
C ASN A 12 -5.90 11.30 -5.16
N ALA A 13 -5.36 10.61 -6.18
CA ALA A 13 -4.70 9.33 -5.99
C ALA A 13 -3.45 9.45 -5.09
N VAL A 14 -2.62 10.48 -5.31
CA VAL A 14 -1.45 10.76 -4.46
C VAL A 14 -1.86 11.05 -3.02
N LEU A 15 -2.87 11.91 -2.81
CA LEU A 15 -3.36 12.25 -1.48
C LEU A 15 -3.86 11.00 -0.72
N ARG A 16 -4.64 10.15 -1.41
CA ARG A 16 -5.18 8.90 -0.83
C ARG A 16 -4.07 7.91 -0.49
N ALA A 17 -3.08 7.75 -1.38
CA ALA A 17 -1.95 6.85 -1.15
C ALA A 17 -1.06 7.33 0.00
N GLN A 18 -0.78 8.64 0.06
CA GLN A 18 -0.04 9.25 1.17
C GLN A 18 -0.76 8.99 2.50
N HIS A 19 -2.06 9.26 2.56
CA HIS A 19 -2.83 9.07 3.78
C HIS A 19 -2.85 7.59 4.23
N LEU A 20 -3.02 6.65 3.30
CA LEU A 20 -2.92 5.22 3.59
C LEU A 20 -1.53 4.83 4.12
N HIS A 21 -0.46 5.35 3.52
CA HIS A 21 0.89 5.09 3.96
C HIS A 21 1.14 5.63 5.38
N GLU A 22 0.67 6.84 5.70
CA GLU A 22 0.72 7.41 7.05
C GLU A 22 -0.01 6.51 8.06
N LEU A 23 -1.23 6.08 7.75
CA LEU A 23 -2.00 5.15 8.60
C LEU A 23 -1.27 3.82 8.84
N ALA A 24 -0.66 3.26 7.81
CA ALA A 24 0.11 2.02 7.93
C ALA A 24 1.38 2.21 8.78
N ALA A 25 2.06 3.36 8.63
CA ALA A 25 3.24 3.68 9.43
C ALA A 25 2.90 3.86 10.91
N ASP A 26 1.80 4.54 11.21
CA ASP A 26 1.32 4.74 12.58
C ASP A 26 0.88 3.41 13.21
N THR A 27 0.07 2.61 12.50
CA THR A 27 -0.37 1.29 12.96
C THR A 27 0.81 0.37 13.26
N TYR A 28 1.81 0.33 12.38
CA TYR A 28 3.03 -0.46 12.58
C TYR A 28 3.77 -0.03 13.84
N LYS A 29 3.91 1.28 14.06
CA LYS A 29 4.61 1.85 15.21
C LYS A 29 3.85 1.60 16.52
N GLU A 30 2.53 1.69 16.51
CA GLU A 30 1.69 1.36 17.66
C GLU A 30 1.79 -0.12 18.02
N PHE A 31 1.74 -1.01 17.03
CA PHE A 31 1.92 -2.45 17.24
C PHE A 31 3.30 -2.76 17.84
N GLU A 32 4.38 -2.18 17.29
CA GLU A 32 5.74 -2.36 17.81
C GLU A 32 5.86 -1.91 19.27
N ARG A 33 5.21 -0.80 19.62
CA ARG A 33 5.21 -0.28 20.99
C ARG A 33 4.44 -1.17 21.96
N ALA A 34 3.30 -1.70 21.53
CA ALA A 34 2.40 -2.48 22.38
C ALA A 34 2.87 -3.92 22.58
N TYR A 35 3.42 -4.55 21.54
CA TYR A 35 3.64 -6.00 21.53
C TYR A 35 5.11 -6.43 21.42
N ILE A 36 6.00 -5.56 20.93
CA ILE A 36 7.41 -5.93 20.70
C ILE A 36 8.28 -5.36 21.83
N PRO A 37 8.95 -6.22 22.63
CA PRO A 37 9.87 -5.78 23.67
C PRO A 37 10.99 -4.93 23.10
N GLU A 38 11.35 -3.84 23.79
CA GLU A 38 12.31 -2.85 23.29
C GLU A 38 13.67 -3.45 22.91
N GLY A 39 14.16 -4.42 23.71
CA GLY A 39 15.42 -5.12 23.43
C GLY A 39 15.40 -5.99 22.17
N GLN A 40 14.22 -6.33 21.64
CA GLN A 40 14.08 -7.13 20.42
C GLN A 40 13.84 -6.26 19.17
N ARG A 41 13.41 -5.00 19.32
CA ARG A 41 13.03 -4.13 18.18
C ARG A 41 14.15 -3.98 17.16
N TYR A 42 15.35 -3.65 17.61
CA TYR A 42 16.51 -3.49 16.72
C TYR A 42 16.84 -4.77 15.95
N PHE A 43 16.80 -5.92 16.64
CA PHE A 43 17.06 -7.21 16.00
C PHE A 43 15.97 -7.52 14.96
N LEU A 44 14.69 -7.35 15.32
CA LEU A 44 13.59 -7.66 14.42
C LEU A 44 13.51 -6.72 13.22
N GLN A 45 13.82 -5.42 13.38
CA GLN A 45 13.91 -4.49 12.25
C GLN A 45 14.99 -4.92 11.25
N ASN A 46 16.10 -5.49 11.73
CA ASN A 46 17.18 -5.98 10.88
C ASN A 46 16.97 -7.43 10.37
N ALA A 47 16.27 -8.26 11.14
CA ALA A 47 16.00 -9.66 10.85
C ALA A 47 14.75 -9.86 9.97
N GLN A 48 13.90 -8.84 9.82
CA GLN A 48 12.76 -8.83 8.89
C GLN A 48 13.15 -8.87 7.41
N SER A 49 14.28 -9.49 7.07
CA SER A 49 14.65 -9.92 5.72
C SER A 49 13.82 -11.10 5.21
N THR A 50 12.79 -11.57 5.93
CA THR A 50 11.73 -12.39 5.34
C THR A 50 10.96 -11.53 4.35
N GLY A 51 11.31 -11.69 3.08
CA GLY A 51 10.83 -10.86 1.97
C GLY A 51 9.32 -10.74 1.92
N CYS A 52 8.85 -9.53 1.67
CA CYS A 52 7.46 -9.23 1.42
C CYS A 52 7.02 -9.93 0.13
N PHE A 53 5.78 -10.44 0.06
CA PHE A 53 5.25 -11.04 -1.16
C PHE A 53 5.34 -10.09 -2.37
N SER A 54 5.28 -8.77 -2.14
CA SER A 54 5.48 -7.77 -3.18
C SER A 54 6.86 -7.79 -3.85
N GLU A 55 7.86 -8.44 -3.26
CA GLU A 55 9.20 -8.59 -3.85
C GLU A 55 9.22 -9.58 -5.02
N VAL A 56 8.19 -10.43 -5.14
CA VAL A 56 7.99 -11.32 -6.28
C VAL A 56 7.42 -10.56 -7.49
N ILE A 57 6.80 -9.40 -7.26
CA ILE A 57 6.29 -8.52 -8.31
C ILE A 57 7.48 -7.70 -8.83
N PRO A 58 7.71 -7.61 -10.15
CA PRO A 58 8.87 -6.90 -10.75
C PRO A 58 8.71 -5.38 -10.67
N THR A 59 8.45 -4.89 -9.46
CA THR A 59 8.25 -3.50 -9.12
C THR A 59 9.59 -2.79 -8.99
N PRO A 60 9.69 -1.53 -9.43
CA PRO A 60 10.89 -0.73 -9.22
C PRO A 60 11.24 -0.63 -7.72
N ALA A 61 12.48 -0.90 -7.35
CA ALA A 61 12.92 -0.89 -5.96
C ALA A 61 13.05 0.54 -5.39
N ASN A 62 13.32 1.52 -6.26
CA ASN A 62 13.61 2.90 -5.89
C ASN A 62 13.04 3.89 -6.91
N LYS A 63 13.17 5.19 -6.60
CA LYS A 63 12.69 6.31 -7.43
C LYS A 63 13.33 6.29 -8.83
N ASP A 64 14.60 5.96 -8.95
CA ASP A 64 15.33 5.99 -10.22
C ASP A 64 14.86 4.88 -11.18
N GLU A 65 14.66 3.67 -10.66
CA GLU A 65 14.05 2.57 -11.43
C GLU A 65 12.60 2.90 -11.80
N ALA A 66 11.85 3.56 -10.90
CA ALA A 66 10.49 4.00 -11.20
C ALA A 66 10.50 5.02 -12.34
N GLN A 67 11.51 5.90 -12.38
CA GLN A 67 11.71 6.86 -13.46
C GLN A 67 11.96 6.23 -14.84
N GLN A 68 12.33 4.94 -14.92
CA GLN A 68 12.51 4.24 -16.19
C GLN A 68 11.25 3.50 -16.68
N ARG A 69 10.21 3.38 -15.85
CA ARG A 69 8.96 2.69 -16.21
C ARG A 69 7.93 3.64 -16.80
N SER A 70 7.10 3.13 -17.70
CA SER A 70 5.95 3.87 -18.22
C SER A 70 4.91 4.14 -17.13
N ASP A 71 4.10 5.20 -17.28
CA ASP A 71 3.04 5.52 -16.32
C ASP A 71 2.03 4.36 -16.19
N VAL A 72 1.72 3.70 -17.30
CA VAL A 72 0.81 2.54 -17.31
C VAL A 72 1.40 1.36 -16.53
N GLU A 73 2.70 1.07 -16.65
CA GLU A 73 3.35 0.04 -15.84
C GLU A 73 3.30 0.40 -14.35
N LEU A 74 3.61 1.65 -14.00
CA LEU A 74 3.59 2.11 -12.61
C LEU A 74 2.18 2.05 -12.00
N LEU A 75 1.14 2.39 -12.77
CA LEU A 75 -0.25 2.21 -12.34
C LEU A 75 -0.60 0.75 -12.12
N ARG A 76 -0.17 -0.15 -13.03
CA ARG A 76 -0.39 -1.60 -12.85
C ARG A 76 0.31 -2.12 -11.59
N PHE A 77 1.56 -1.74 -11.35
CA PHE A 77 2.27 -2.12 -10.13
C PHE A 77 1.57 -1.60 -8.88
N SER A 78 1.15 -0.33 -8.89
CA SER A 78 0.40 0.27 -7.79
C SER A 78 -0.90 -0.51 -7.52
N LEU A 79 -1.65 -0.85 -8.58
CA LEU A 79 -2.89 -1.62 -8.46
C LEU A 79 -2.65 -3.01 -7.84
N LEU A 80 -1.61 -3.72 -8.29
CA LEU A 80 -1.27 -5.05 -7.75
C LEU A 80 -0.92 -4.98 -6.26
N LEU A 81 -0.18 -3.96 -5.84
CA LEU A 81 0.15 -3.74 -4.43
C LEU A 81 -1.13 -3.51 -3.61
N ILE A 82 -2.01 -2.60 -4.04
CA ILE A 82 -3.27 -2.30 -3.32
C ILE A 82 -4.16 -3.54 -3.24
N GLN A 83 -4.35 -4.26 -4.36
CA GLN A 83 -5.18 -5.46 -4.40
C GLN A 83 -4.65 -6.60 -3.51
N SER A 84 -3.33 -6.72 -3.37
CA SER A 84 -2.71 -7.74 -2.52
C SER A 84 -3.04 -7.58 -1.02
N TRP A 85 -3.45 -6.38 -0.60
CA TRP A 85 -3.77 -6.03 0.78
C TRP A 85 -5.27 -6.03 1.11
N LEU A 86 -6.15 -6.01 0.11
CA LEU A 86 -7.60 -5.98 0.34
C LEU A 86 -8.09 -7.18 1.19
N GLY A 87 -7.62 -8.39 0.88
CA GLY A 87 -7.98 -9.60 1.62
C GLY A 87 -7.50 -9.60 3.08
N PRO A 88 -6.19 -9.41 3.34
CA PRO A 88 -5.65 -9.31 4.71
C PRO A 88 -6.32 -8.24 5.55
N VAL A 89 -6.49 -7.02 5.01
CA VAL A 89 -7.07 -5.90 5.76
C VAL A 89 -8.55 -6.13 6.04
N GLN A 90 -9.31 -6.65 5.07
CA GLN A 90 -10.72 -7.00 5.30
C GLN A 90 -10.87 -8.05 6.42
N PHE A 91 -9.97 -9.03 6.47
CA PHE A 91 -9.99 -10.02 7.54
C PHE A 91 -9.69 -9.37 8.90
N LEU A 92 -8.69 -8.49 8.96
CA LEU A 92 -8.32 -7.78 10.16
C LEU A 92 -9.48 -6.93 10.73
N GLU A 93 -10.13 -6.12 9.89
CA GLU A 93 -11.26 -5.29 10.31
C GLU A 93 -12.43 -6.13 10.86
N LYS A 94 -12.71 -7.29 10.25
CA LYS A 94 -13.76 -8.20 10.74
C LYS A 94 -13.39 -8.86 12.06
N ALA A 95 -12.11 -9.18 12.27
CA ALA A 95 -11.64 -9.82 13.49
C ALA A 95 -11.63 -8.86 14.70
N TYR A 96 -11.30 -7.58 14.46
CA TYR A 96 -11.13 -6.56 15.51
C TYR A 96 -12.21 -5.49 15.49
N ALA A 97 -13.39 -5.76 14.92
CA ALA A 97 -14.50 -4.79 14.84
C ALA A 97 -14.89 -4.17 16.20
N ASN A 98 -14.51 -4.80 17.32
CA ASN A 98 -14.79 -4.36 18.68
C ASN A 98 -13.53 -4.00 19.51
N GLU A 99 -12.34 -4.08 18.93
CA GLU A 99 -11.08 -3.88 19.67
C GLU A 99 -10.22 -2.79 19.00
N LEU A 100 -9.78 -1.82 19.81
CA LEU A 100 -8.99 -0.65 19.42
C LEU A 100 -7.58 -0.96 18.90
N VAL A 101 -7.21 -2.24 18.80
CA VAL A 101 -5.81 -2.69 18.64
C VAL A 101 -5.17 -2.24 17.31
N PHE A 102 -5.97 -1.80 16.33
CA PHE A 102 -5.48 -1.47 14.99
C PHE A 102 -5.88 -0.09 14.45
N GLY A 103 -6.23 0.87 15.32
CA GLY A 103 -6.65 2.20 14.82
C GLY A 103 -7.86 2.11 13.86
N THR A 104 -8.71 1.09 14.05
CA THR A 104 -9.83 0.67 13.19
C THR A 104 -10.90 1.75 12.97
N SER A 105 -10.78 2.90 13.64
CA SER A 105 -11.60 4.08 13.35
C SER A 105 -11.51 4.52 11.89
N ASP A 106 -10.37 4.31 11.23
CA ASP A 106 -10.15 4.90 9.91
C ASP A 106 -10.60 4.03 8.72
N ARG A 107 -11.30 2.91 8.92
CA ARG A 107 -11.87 2.10 7.82
C ARG A 107 -10.87 1.87 6.67
N VAL A 108 -9.69 1.37 7.00
CA VAL A 108 -8.55 1.22 6.08
C VAL A 108 -8.94 0.44 4.83
N TYR A 109 -9.82 -0.55 4.94
CA TYR A 109 -10.35 -1.29 3.79
C TYR A 109 -11.08 -0.38 2.80
N GLU A 110 -11.94 0.52 3.29
CA GLU A 110 -12.68 1.46 2.43
C GLU A 110 -11.71 2.40 1.72
N LYS A 111 -10.67 2.88 2.42
CA LYS A 111 -9.64 3.73 1.80
C LYS A 111 -8.81 3.00 0.75
N LEU A 112 -8.46 1.72 0.99
CA LEU A 112 -7.79 0.88 -0.02
C LEU A 112 -8.67 0.70 -1.27
N LYS A 113 -9.97 0.45 -1.09
CA LYS A 113 -10.94 0.35 -2.19
C LYS A 113 -11.07 1.67 -2.97
N ASP A 114 -11.16 2.81 -2.28
CA ASP A 114 -11.22 4.13 -2.92
C ASP A 114 -9.94 4.46 -3.70
N LEU A 115 -8.77 4.05 -3.21
CA LEU A 115 -7.52 4.16 -3.95
C LEU A 115 -7.47 3.22 -5.16
N GLU A 116 -7.91 1.96 -5.01
CA GLU A 116 -8.02 1.01 -6.13
C GLU A 116 -8.87 1.58 -7.27
N GLU A 117 -10.05 2.14 -6.95
CA GLU A 117 -10.94 2.76 -7.92
C GLU A 117 -10.30 3.99 -8.59
N GLY A 118 -9.57 4.81 -7.82
CA GLY A 118 -8.82 5.96 -8.33
C GLY A 118 -7.71 5.55 -9.31
N ILE A 119 -6.97 4.48 -9.00
CA ILE A 119 -5.93 3.93 -9.88
C ILE A 119 -6.56 3.37 -11.16
N GLN A 120 -7.66 2.64 -11.05
CA GLN A 120 -8.38 2.12 -12.22
C GLN A 120 -8.94 3.25 -13.10
N ALA A 121 -9.40 4.36 -12.51
CA ALA A 121 -9.82 5.54 -13.26
C ALA A 121 -8.64 6.15 -14.04
N LEU A 122 -7.48 6.32 -13.40
CA LEU A 122 -6.26 6.77 -14.07
C LEU A 122 -5.85 5.84 -15.21
N MET A 123 -5.93 4.53 -15.02
CA MET A 123 -5.61 3.57 -16.09
C MET A 123 -6.55 3.73 -17.29
N ARG A 124 -7.86 3.91 -17.07
CA ARG A 124 -8.83 4.13 -18.16
C ARG A 124 -8.59 5.41 -18.94
N GLU A 125 -8.10 6.47 -18.29
CA GLU A 125 -7.77 7.73 -18.96
C GLU A 125 -6.43 7.68 -19.72
N LEU A 126 -5.52 6.77 -19.35
CA LEU A 126 -4.18 6.68 -19.95
C LEU A 126 -4.02 5.55 -20.97
N GLU A 127 -4.79 4.46 -20.85
CA GLU A 127 -4.87 3.40 -21.85
C GLU A 127 -6.05 3.74 -22.76
N ASP A 128 -5.83 4.05 -24.04
CA ASP A 128 -6.82 4.46 -25.06
C ASP A 128 -8.00 3.47 -25.26
N GLY A 129 -8.83 3.26 -24.24
CA GLY A 129 -10.01 2.41 -24.28
C GLY A 129 -9.76 0.92 -24.46
N SER A 130 -8.50 0.42 -24.45
CA SER A 130 -8.23 -1.02 -24.55
C SER A 130 -8.30 -1.66 -23.15
N PRO A 131 -9.33 -2.47 -22.84
CA PRO A 131 -9.40 -3.15 -21.57
C PRO A 131 -8.43 -4.32 -21.63
N ARG A 132 -7.15 -4.10 -21.29
CA ARG A 132 -6.31 -5.23 -20.92
C ARG A 132 -6.90 -5.74 -19.62
N ALA A 133 -7.56 -6.90 -19.70
CA ALA A 133 -8.09 -7.62 -18.55
C ALA A 133 -7.07 -7.52 -17.43
N GLY A 134 -7.41 -6.76 -16.38
CA GLY A 134 -6.51 -6.49 -15.28
C GLY A 134 -5.98 -7.82 -14.80
N GLN A 135 -4.65 -7.95 -14.69
CA GLN A 135 -4.08 -9.12 -14.04
C GLN A 135 -4.61 -9.14 -12.61
N ILE A 136 -5.69 -9.89 -12.39
CA ILE A 136 -6.19 -10.18 -11.07
C ILE A 136 -5.11 -11.04 -10.44
N LEU A 137 -4.38 -10.46 -9.49
CA LEU A 137 -3.37 -11.18 -8.76
C LEU A 137 -4.07 -12.28 -7.97
N LYS A 138 -3.83 -13.55 -8.35
CA LYS A 138 -4.40 -14.70 -7.65
C LYS A 138 -3.76 -14.95 -6.28
N GLN A 139 -2.57 -14.40 -6.06
CA GLN A 139 -1.84 -14.50 -4.80
C GLN A 139 -1.89 -13.16 -4.08
N THR A 140 -2.16 -13.22 -2.79
CA THR A 140 -2.22 -12.08 -1.87
C THR A 140 -1.40 -12.44 -0.64
N TYR A 141 -1.19 -11.47 0.25
CA TYR A 141 -0.61 -11.80 1.56
C TYR A 141 -1.51 -12.77 2.32
N ASP A 142 -0.88 -13.49 3.25
CA ASP A 142 -1.58 -14.26 4.26
C ASP A 142 -2.45 -13.34 5.12
N LYS A 143 -3.49 -13.94 5.70
CA LYS A 143 -4.30 -13.26 6.73
C LYS A 143 -3.46 -13.01 7.98
N PHE A 144 -3.76 -11.89 8.64
CA PHE A 144 -3.27 -11.62 9.99
C PHE A 144 -3.69 -12.75 10.94
N ASP A 145 -2.82 -13.06 11.90
CA ASP A 145 -3.13 -14.02 12.95
C ASP A 145 -3.83 -13.29 14.11
N THR A 146 -5.03 -13.75 14.48
CA THR A 146 -5.80 -13.10 15.55
C THR A 146 -5.37 -13.54 16.95
N ASN A 147 -4.53 -14.58 17.05
CA ASN A 147 -4.03 -15.09 18.31
C ASN A 147 -2.87 -14.24 18.85
N MET A 148 -3.18 -13.05 19.36
CA MET A 148 -2.22 -12.11 19.93
C MET A 148 -1.51 -12.60 21.21
N ARG A 149 -1.75 -13.85 21.65
CA ARG A 149 -1.09 -14.45 22.81
C ARG A 149 0.15 -15.27 22.45
N SER A 150 0.35 -15.59 21.17
CA SER A 150 1.49 -16.37 20.69
C SER A 150 2.59 -15.44 20.16
N ASP A 151 3.83 -15.63 20.60
CA ASP A 151 4.99 -14.88 20.09
C ASP A 151 5.15 -15.04 18.57
N ASP A 152 4.90 -16.25 18.04
CA ASP A 152 4.96 -16.52 16.59
C ASP A 152 3.91 -15.71 15.82
N ALA A 153 2.70 -15.58 16.38
CA ALA A 153 1.63 -14.80 15.78
C ALA A 153 1.95 -13.29 15.82
N LEU A 154 2.51 -12.81 16.93
CA LEU A 154 2.97 -11.42 17.07
C LEU A 154 4.06 -11.10 16.04
N LEU A 155 5.05 -11.98 15.89
CA LEU A 155 6.13 -11.81 14.92
C LEU A 155 5.62 -11.85 13.47
N LYS A 156 4.71 -12.78 13.15
CA LYS A 156 4.07 -12.85 11.84
C LYS A 156 3.32 -11.56 11.51
N ASN A 157 2.49 -11.08 12.44
CA ASN A 157 1.74 -9.83 12.26
C ASN A 157 2.65 -8.62 12.15
N TYR A 158 3.72 -8.57 12.94
CA TYR A 158 4.72 -7.52 12.88
C TYR A 158 5.40 -7.48 11.50
N GLY A 159 5.71 -8.64 10.92
CA GLY A 159 6.23 -8.77 9.55
C GLY A 159 5.22 -8.29 8.49
N LEU A 160 3.95 -8.71 8.61
CA LEU A 160 2.89 -8.26 7.69
C LEU A 160 2.69 -6.75 7.74
N LEU A 161 2.65 -6.13 8.92
CA LEU A 161 2.52 -4.68 9.06
C LEU A 161 3.73 -3.93 8.45
N SER A 162 4.94 -4.49 8.61
CA SER A 162 6.14 -3.95 7.98
C SER A 162 6.03 -3.95 6.45
N CYS A 163 5.55 -5.06 5.88
CA CYS A 163 5.29 -5.17 4.44
C CYS A 163 4.16 -4.24 3.98
N PHE A 164 3.09 -4.09 4.76
CA PHE A 164 1.98 -3.20 4.42
C PHE A 164 2.45 -1.75 4.31
N LYS A 165 3.23 -1.29 5.30
CA LYS A 165 3.88 0.03 5.27
C LYS A 165 4.78 0.19 4.05
N LYS A 166 5.65 -0.80 3.77
CA LYS A 166 6.59 -0.78 2.63
C LYS A 166 5.85 -0.70 1.29
N ASP A 167 4.79 -1.47 1.12
CA ASP A 167 4.02 -1.53 -0.12
C ASP A 167 3.22 -0.26 -0.39
N LEU A 168 2.63 0.33 0.65
CA LEU A 168 1.93 1.60 0.52
C LEU A 168 2.89 2.76 0.23
N HIS A 169 4.07 2.77 0.84
CA HIS A 169 5.13 3.72 0.48
C HIS A 169 5.55 3.59 -1.00
N LYS A 170 5.67 2.36 -1.53
CA LYS A 170 5.94 2.14 -2.96
C LYS A 170 4.82 2.70 -3.83
N ALA A 171 3.56 2.38 -3.54
CA ALA A 171 2.41 2.86 -4.29
C ALA A 171 2.33 4.40 -4.28
N GLU A 172 2.51 5.03 -3.12
CA GLU A 172 2.60 6.50 -3.00
C GLU A 172 3.74 7.05 -3.88
N THR A 173 4.92 6.45 -3.80
CA THR A 173 6.10 6.87 -4.57
C THR A 173 5.84 6.82 -6.07
N TYR A 174 5.27 5.72 -6.57
CA TYR A 174 4.96 5.57 -8.00
C TYR A 174 3.96 6.61 -8.47
N LEU A 175 2.88 6.84 -7.71
CA LEU A 175 1.87 7.85 -8.01
C LEU A 175 2.47 9.26 -8.01
N ARG A 176 3.32 9.59 -7.05
CA ARG A 176 4.05 10.87 -7.01
C ARG A 176 4.96 11.05 -8.22
N VAL A 177 5.76 10.03 -8.58
CA VAL A 177 6.65 10.08 -9.74
C VAL A 177 5.86 10.38 -11.02
N MET A 178 4.75 9.68 -11.25
CA MET A 178 3.90 9.91 -12.43
C MET A 178 3.27 11.30 -12.42
N LYS A 179 2.74 11.75 -11.28
CA LYS A 179 2.19 13.11 -11.15
C LYS A 179 3.25 14.15 -11.52
N CYS A 180 4.45 14.03 -10.97
CA CYS A 180 5.55 14.96 -11.20
C CYS A 180 6.06 14.99 -12.64
N ARG A 181 6.03 13.85 -13.34
CA ARG A 181 6.36 13.81 -14.78
C ARG A 181 5.38 14.59 -15.64
N ARG A 182 4.09 14.54 -15.29
CA ARG A 182 3.01 15.13 -16.09
C ARG A 182 2.71 16.57 -15.75
N PHE A 183 2.79 16.90 -14.47
CA PHE A 183 2.44 18.19 -13.92
C PHE A 183 3.64 18.66 -13.10
N VAL A 184 4.50 19.47 -13.71
CA VAL A 184 5.66 20.05 -13.04
C VAL A 184 5.15 20.96 -11.92
N GLU A 185 5.17 20.46 -10.69
CA GLU A 185 4.78 21.18 -9.47
C GLU A 185 6.00 21.41 -8.58
N SER A 186 5.98 22.47 -7.77
CA SER A 186 7.04 22.82 -6.83
C SER A 186 7.31 21.75 -5.76
N SER A 187 6.36 20.84 -5.52
CA SER A 187 6.47 19.72 -4.58
C SER A 187 7.28 18.54 -5.14
N CYS A 188 7.62 18.57 -6.43
CA CYS A 188 8.43 17.57 -7.09
C CYS A 188 9.92 17.84 -6.84
N ALA A 189 10.37 17.68 -5.60
CA ALA A 189 11.81 17.68 -5.30
C ALA A 189 12.42 16.38 -5.88
N PHE A 190 13.34 16.56 -6.83
CA PHE A 190 14.10 15.48 -7.46
C PHE A 190 15.25 15.05 -6.57
#